data_AF-A0A9D9SWV1-F1
#
_entry.id   AF-A0A9D9SWV1-F1
#
_cell.length_a   1.000
_cell.length_b   1.000
_cell.length_c   1.000
_cell.angle_alpha   90.00
_cell.angle_beta   90.00
_cell.angle_gamma   90.00
#
_symmetry.space_group_name_H-M   'P 1'
#
loop_
_entity.id
_entity.type
_entity.pdbx_description
1 polymer ?
#
loop_
_entity_poly.entity_id
_entity_poly.type
_entity_poly.pdbx_seq_one_letter_code
_entity_poly.pdbx_strand_id
1 'polypeptide(L)'
;MSERMKPIGPTFGDELAAAGLSGLPFAWGDEGVISGRERLTPEQNAALDAVLAAHAHDRVTPADVKEEAQRRIIALTGASTLEACLIKQLNASMRAIELNDKRTSGATLNDTEAAEAAALRALATAIKAVRSASNVLEAMRTIPADYASDKYWVP
;
A
#
# COMPACT_ATOMS: atom_id res chain seq x y z
N MET A 1 14.65 21.42 -3.83
CA MET A 1 13.65 20.34 -3.68
C MET A 1 13.03 20.50 -2.31
N SER A 2 11.83 21.09 -2.19
CA SER A 2 11.10 21.09 -0.91
C SER A 2 10.61 19.66 -0.66
N GLU A 3 11.23 18.99 0.29
CA GLU A 3 10.71 17.77 0.88
C GLU A 3 9.33 18.13 1.46
N ARG A 4 8.25 17.70 0.78
CA ARG A 4 6.89 17.92 1.28
C ARG A 4 6.75 17.11 2.56
N MET A 5 6.83 17.80 3.70
CA MET A 5 6.67 17.18 5.01
C MET A 5 5.25 16.60 5.11
N LYS A 6 5.13 15.38 5.62
CA LYS A 6 3.88 14.61 5.61
C LYS A 6 2.84 15.24 6.58
N PRO A 7 1.53 15.12 6.30
CA PRO A 7 0.48 15.85 7.01
C PRO A 7 0.29 15.47 8.48
N ILE A 8 0.60 16.32 9.47
CA ILE A 8 0.61 15.99 10.91
C ILE A 8 -0.74 15.46 11.43
N GLY A 9 -0.71 14.34 12.17
CA GLY A 9 -1.87 13.56 12.56
C GLY A 9 -2.39 13.89 13.97
N PRO A 10 -3.51 13.29 14.41
CA PRO A 10 -4.18 13.63 15.67
C PRO A 10 -3.36 13.29 16.93
N THR A 11 -2.40 12.37 16.85
CA THR A 11 -1.55 11.94 17.99
C THR A 11 -0.31 12.80 18.19
N PHE A 12 0.00 13.69 17.25
CA PHE A 12 1.22 14.51 17.32
C PHE A 12 1.25 15.42 18.55
N GLY A 13 0.08 15.84 19.04
CA GLY A 13 -0.02 16.60 20.29
C GLY A 13 0.48 15.82 21.52
N ASP A 14 0.21 14.52 21.58
CA ASP A 14 0.67 13.66 22.69
C ASP A 14 2.18 13.43 22.61
N GLU A 15 2.72 13.30 21.39
CA GLU A 15 4.15 13.15 21.13
C GLU A 15 4.92 14.43 21.50
N LEU A 16 4.37 15.60 21.18
CA LEU A 16 4.91 16.89 21.62
C LEU A 16 4.86 17.03 23.15
N ALA A 17 3.79 16.58 23.78
CA ALA A 17 3.66 16.58 25.24
C ALA A 17 4.69 15.67 25.90
N ALA A 18 4.88 14.46 25.38
CA ALA A 18 5.89 13.53 25.83
C ALA A 18 7.32 14.09 25.68
N ALA A 19 7.57 14.87 24.63
CA ALA A 19 8.85 15.56 24.40
C ALA A 19 9.03 16.84 25.23
N GLY A 20 8.05 17.23 26.07
CA GLY A 20 8.11 18.46 26.87
C GLY A 20 7.96 19.74 26.05
N LEU A 21 7.37 19.65 24.85
CA LEU A 21 7.18 20.77 23.92
C LEU A 21 5.78 21.39 24.02
N SER A 22 4.91 20.89 24.90
CA SER A 22 3.59 21.48 25.15
C SER A 22 3.68 22.93 25.65
N GLY A 23 2.87 23.80 25.06
CA GLY A 23 2.75 25.21 25.47
C GLY A 23 3.84 26.14 24.92
N LEU A 24 4.75 25.63 24.09
CA LEU A 24 5.71 26.46 23.37
C LEU A 24 5.04 27.29 22.27
N PRO A 25 5.58 28.47 21.91
CA PRO A 25 4.94 29.43 21.00
C PRO A 25 5.13 29.08 19.52
N PHE A 26 4.86 27.82 19.16
CA PHE A 26 4.82 27.35 17.78
C PHE A 26 3.45 26.73 17.46
N ALA A 27 3.12 26.66 16.17
CA ALA A 27 1.91 26.01 15.68
C ALA A 27 2.28 25.08 14.52
N TRP A 28 1.47 24.04 14.32
CA TRP A 28 1.62 23.13 13.20
C TRP A 28 0.33 23.07 12.38
N GLY A 29 0.50 22.92 11.07
CA GLY A 29 -0.60 22.75 10.13
C GLY A 29 -0.72 21.33 9.61
N ASP A 30 -1.83 21.10 8.91
CA ASP A 30 -2.20 19.84 8.29
C ASP A 30 -1.17 19.27 7.31
N GLU A 31 -0.19 20.03 6.80
CA GLU A 31 0.82 19.57 5.83
C GLU A 31 2.23 19.51 6.42
N GLY A 32 2.36 19.36 7.74
CA GLY A 32 3.68 19.37 8.36
C GLY A 32 4.31 20.76 8.48
N VAL A 33 3.63 21.81 8.00
CA VAL A 33 4.14 23.18 8.12
C VAL A 33 4.16 23.58 9.59
N ILE A 34 5.36 23.87 10.11
CA ILE A 34 5.53 24.43 11.46
C ILE A 34 5.81 25.93 11.35
N SER A 35 5.04 26.73 12.09
CA SER A 35 5.22 28.17 12.26
C SER A 35 5.69 28.48 13.68
N GLY A 36 6.50 29.53 13.87
CA GLY A 36 6.96 29.96 15.20
C GLY A 36 8.28 29.33 15.65
N ARG A 37 8.98 28.59 14.78
CA ARG A 37 10.31 28.00 15.06
C ARG A 37 11.34 29.04 15.45
N GLU A 38 11.21 30.26 14.92
CA GLU A 38 12.10 31.39 15.21
C GLU A 38 12.01 31.87 16.67
N ARG A 39 10.99 31.42 17.41
CA ARG A 39 10.77 31.74 18.82
C ARG A 39 11.23 30.62 19.76
N LEU A 40 11.74 29.52 19.23
CA LEU A 40 12.23 28.36 19.98
C LEU A 40 13.74 28.45 20.17
N THR A 41 14.25 27.91 21.28
CA THR A 41 15.70 27.74 21.47
C THR A 41 16.24 26.68 20.50
N PRO A 42 17.56 26.63 20.26
CA PRO A 42 18.17 25.56 19.46
C PRO A 42 17.81 24.16 19.96
N GLU A 43 17.78 23.95 21.27
CA GLU A 43 17.46 22.66 21.90
C GLU A 43 15.99 22.28 21.68
N GLN A 44 15.08 23.24 21.76
CA GLN A 44 13.66 23.03 21.49
C GLN A 44 13.42 22.73 20.01
N ASN A 45 14.13 23.41 19.11
CA ASN A 45 14.08 23.10 17.67
C ASN A 45 14.61 21.68 17.39
N ALA A 46 15.71 21.28 18.03
CA ALA A 46 16.25 19.92 17.88
C ALA A 46 15.30 18.84 18.42
N ALA A 47 14.66 19.08 19.57
CA ALA A 47 13.64 18.17 20.10
C ALA A 47 12.41 18.09 19.17
N LEU A 48 11.98 19.21 18.60
CA LEU A 48 10.88 19.25 17.64
C LEU A 48 11.21 18.50 16.34
N ASP A 49 12.45 18.64 15.84
CA ASP A 49 12.93 17.88 14.68
C ASP A 49 12.93 16.37 14.96
N ALA A 50 13.32 15.96 16.17
CA ALA A 50 13.29 14.55 16.58
C ALA A 50 11.85 14.00 16.63
N VAL A 51 10.90 14.76 17.18
CA VAL A 51 9.47 14.36 17.20
C VAL A 51 8.91 14.28 15.78
N LEU A 52 9.21 15.24 14.92
CA LEU A 52 8.79 15.19 13.51
C LEU A 52 9.37 13.98 12.77
N ALA A 53 10.64 13.66 12.99
CA ALA A 53 11.30 12.51 12.38
C ALA A 53 10.66 11.19 12.85
N ALA A 54 10.41 11.05 14.15
CA ALA A 54 9.73 9.88 14.72
C ALA A 54 8.29 9.74 14.18
N HIS A 55 7.52 10.84 14.19
CA HIS A 55 6.15 10.86 13.68
C HIS A 55 6.06 10.51 12.18
N ALA A 56 7.09 10.86 11.40
CA ALA A 56 7.16 10.55 9.97
C ALA A 56 7.51 9.07 9.70
N HIS A 57 8.25 8.42 10.61
CA HIS A 57 8.64 7.02 10.53
C HIS A 57 7.46 6.07 10.76
N ASP A 58 6.54 6.42 11.67
CA ASP A 58 5.43 5.54 12.06
C ASP A 58 4.25 5.52 11.06
N ARG A 59 4.41 6.17 9.91
CA ARG A 59 3.35 6.33 8.92
C ARG A 59 3.53 5.40 7.74
N VAL A 60 2.54 4.54 7.56
CA VAL A 60 2.35 3.73 6.36
C VAL A 60 2.29 4.64 5.13
N THR A 61 3.07 4.28 4.13
CA THR A 61 3.21 4.96 2.85
C THR A 61 2.55 4.15 1.73
N PRO A 62 2.27 4.77 0.57
CA PRO A 62 1.85 4.02 -0.61
C PRO A 62 2.85 2.94 -1.05
N ALA A 63 4.14 3.09 -0.73
CA ALA A 63 5.14 2.05 -1.03
C ALA A 63 4.90 0.79 -0.19
N ASP A 64 4.61 0.95 1.11
CA ASP A 64 4.29 -0.16 2.01
C ASP A 64 3.05 -0.94 1.55
N VAL A 65 2.03 -0.22 1.06
CA VAL A 65 0.81 -0.82 0.48
C VAL A 65 1.13 -1.62 -0.78
N LYS A 66 1.98 -1.09 -1.68
CA LYS A 66 2.40 -1.79 -2.90
C LYS A 66 3.19 -3.07 -2.59
N GLU A 67 4.07 -3.01 -1.60
CA GLU A 67 4.83 -4.18 -1.16
C GLU A 67 3.90 -5.27 -0.61
N GLU A 68 2.89 -4.90 0.17
CA GLU A 68 1.88 -5.83 0.67
C GLU A 68 1.00 -6.40 -0.45
N ALA A 69 0.58 -5.58 -1.40
CA ALA A 69 -0.14 -6.03 -2.59
C ALA A 69 0.69 -7.06 -3.39
N GLN A 70 1.99 -6.79 -3.58
CA GLN A 70 2.92 -7.70 -4.24
C GLN A 70 3.03 -9.02 -3.47
N ARG A 71 3.22 -8.98 -2.14
CA ARG A 71 3.28 -10.17 -1.29
C ARG A 71 2.03 -11.05 -1.46
N ARG A 72 0.85 -10.44 -1.46
CA ARG A 72 -0.44 -11.14 -1.66
C ARG A 72 -0.57 -11.75 -3.05
N ILE A 73 -0.17 -11.03 -4.10
CA ILE A 73 -0.19 -11.54 -5.48
C ILE A 73 0.78 -12.73 -5.65
N ILE A 74 1.98 -12.65 -5.07
CA ILE A 74 2.94 -13.76 -5.06
C ILE A 74 2.30 -15.02 -4.43
N ALA A 75 1.65 -14.85 -3.27
CA ALA A 75 0.95 -15.94 -2.58
C ALA A 75 -0.19 -16.56 -3.44
N LEU A 76 -1.00 -15.74 -4.13
CA LEU A 76 -2.08 -16.22 -5.00
C LEU A 76 -1.58 -17.10 -6.16
N THR A 77 -0.38 -16.82 -6.68
CA THR A 77 0.23 -17.62 -7.76
C THR A 77 0.97 -18.86 -7.25
N GLY A 78 1.10 -19.03 -5.93
CA GLY A 78 1.95 -20.05 -5.32
C GLY A 78 3.41 -19.91 -5.75
N ALA A 79 3.88 -18.68 -5.95
CA ALA A 79 5.29 -18.38 -6.25
C ALA A 79 6.05 -18.04 -4.97
N SER A 80 7.37 -18.20 -4.99
CA SER A 80 8.26 -17.82 -3.87
C SER A 80 8.99 -16.50 -4.12
N THR A 81 9.04 -16.04 -5.37
CA THR A 81 9.71 -14.79 -5.77
C THR A 81 8.84 -14.01 -6.75
N LEU A 82 9.14 -12.72 -6.90
CA LEU A 82 8.49 -11.88 -7.89
C LEU A 82 8.72 -12.41 -9.32
N GLU A 83 9.93 -12.85 -9.63
CA GLU A 83 10.27 -13.44 -10.93
C GLU A 83 9.42 -14.68 -11.23
N ALA A 84 9.35 -15.62 -10.27
CA ALA A 84 8.52 -16.82 -10.41
C ALA A 84 7.03 -16.48 -10.55
N CYS A 85 6.57 -15.45 -9.83
CA CYS A 85 5.21 -14.93 -9.92
C CYS A 85 4.91 -14.38 -11.32
N LEU A 86 5.83 -13.60 -11.91
CA LEU A 86 5.69 -13.08 -13.27
C LEU A 86 5.64 -14.19 -14.31
N ILE A 87 6.55 -15.17 -14.23
CA ILE A 87 6.57 -16.34 -15.12
C ILE A 87 5.23 -17.10 -15.05
N LYS A 88 4.72 -17.35 -13.84
CA LYS A 88 3.44 -18.04 -13.66
C LYS A 88 2.26 -17.25 -14.23
N GLN A 89 2.23 -15.92 -14.06
CA GLN A 89 1.18 -15.09 -14.65
C GLN A 89 1.24 -15.06 -16.18
N LEU A 90 2.45 -15.04 -16.76
CA LEU A 90 2.63 -15.11 -18.22
C LEU A 90 2.16 -16.45 -18.78
N ASN A 91 2.52 -17.57 -18.15
CA ASN A 91 2.07 -18.90 -18.54
C ASN A 91 0.56 -19.04 -18.41
N ALA A 92 -0.03 -18.55 -17.31
CA ALA A 92 -1.47 -18.53 -17.11
C ALA A 92 -2.20 -17.70 -18.20
N SER A 93 -1.61 -16.56 -18.59
CA SER A 93 -2.17 -15.70 -19.63
C SER A 93 -2.13 -16.35 -21.01
N MET A 94 -1.00 -16.98 -21.36
CA MET A 94 -0.84 -17.73 -22.61
C MET A 94 -1.86 -18.88 -22.69
N ARG A 95 -2.00 -19.65 -21.60
CA ARG A 95 -2.95 -20.75 -21.55
C ARG A 95 -4.40 -20.29 -21.64
N ALA A 96 -4.73 -19.15 -21.03
CA ALA A 96 -6.06 -18.55 -21.16
C ALA A 96 -6.36 -18.14 -22.60
N ILE A 97 -5.36 -17.63 -23.35
CA ILE A 97 -5.49 -17.29 -24.77
C ILE A 97 -5.73 -18.55 -25.60
N GLU A 98 -4.95 -19.62 -25.41
CA GLU A 98 -5.14 -20.88 -26.13
C GLU A 98 -6.56 -21.45 -25.97
N LEU A 99 -7.07 -21.46 -24.73
CA LEU A 99 -8.42 -21.93 -24.43
C LEU A 99 -9.49 -21.02 -25.03
N ASN A 100 -9.23 -19.71 -25.10
CA ASN A 100 -10.11 -18.76 -25.75
C ASN A 100 -10.12 -18.97 -27.28
N ASP A 101 -8.96 -19.17 -27.91
CA ASP A 101 -8.81 -19.41 -29.34
C ASP A 101 -9.49 -20.72 -29.78
N LYS A 102 -9.41 -21.75 -28.93
CA LYS A 102 -10.17 -22.99 -29.13
C LYS A 102 -11.68 -22.73 -29.16
N ARG A 103 -12.19 -21.89 -28.25
CA ARG A 103 -13.62 -21.50 -28.25
C ARG A 103 -14.00 -20.66 -29.46
N THR A 104 -13.18 -19.68 -29.84
CA THR A 104 -13.48 -18.77 -30.97
C THR A 104 -13.38 -19.47 -32.33
N SER A 105 -12.56 -20.51 -32.44
CA SER A 105 -12.52 -21.40 -33.62
C SER A 105 -13.71 -22.37 -33.72
N GLY A 106 -14.66 -22.33 -32.78
CA GLY A 106 -15.86 -23.17 -32.77
C GLY A 106 -15.67 -24.56 -32.14
N ALA A 107 -14.47 -24.87 -31.62
CA ALA A 107 -14.26 -26.10 -30.87
C ALA A 107 -14.82 -25.99 -29.44
N THR A 108 -15.29 -27.12 -28.91
CA THR A 108 -15.79 -27.21 -27.53
C THR A 108 -14.63 -27.57 -26.60
N LEU A 109 -14.56 -26.89 -25.44
CA LEU A 109 -13.65 -27.27 -24.37
C LEU A 109 -14.16 -28.55 -23.72
N ASN A 110 -13.28 -29.53 -23.49
CA ASN A 110 -13.63 -30.65 -22.63
C ASN A 110 -13.74 -30.21 -21.16
N ASP A 111 -14.22 -31.10 -20.29
CA ASP A 111 -14.47 -30.77 -18.88
C ASP A 111 -13.21 -30.28 -18.15
N THR A 112 -12.04 -30.89 -18.44
CA THR A 112 -10.76 -30.48 -17.87
C THR A 112 -10.35 -29.08 -18.31
N GLU A 113 -10.46 -28.79 -19.61
CA GLU A 113 -10.16 -27.47 -20.18
C GLU A 113 -11.13 -26.40 -19.69
N ALA A 114 -12.40 -26.75 -19.50
CA ALA A 114 -13.41 -25.85 -18.95
C ALA A 114 -13.10 -25.51 -17.48
N ALA A 115 -12.72 -26.51 -16.67
CA ALA A 115 -12.29 -26.33 -15.30
C ALA A 115 -11.00 -25.49 -15.21
N GLU A 116 -10.02 -25.75 -16.09
CA GLU A 116 -8.80 -24.95 -16.20
C GLU A 116 -9.09 -23.49 -16.55
N ALA A 117 -9.93 -23.25 -17.57
CA ALA A 117 -10.35 -21.90 -17.94
C ALA A 117 -11.06 -21.17 -16.80
N ALA A 118 -11.85 -21.90 -16.00
CA ALA A 118 -12.50 -21.33 -14.80
C ALA A 118 -11.46 -20.96 -13.72
N ALA A 119 -10.48 -21.82 -13.46
CA ALA A 119 -9.39 -21.56 -12.51
C ALA A 119 -8.53 -20.35 -12.93
N LEU A 120 -8.19 -20.24 -14.22
CA LEU A 120 -7.44 -19.10 -14.77
C LEU A 120 -8.21 -17.78 -14.61
N ARG A 121 -9.53 -17.80 -14.86
CA ARG A 121 -10.40 -16.64 -14.60
C ARG A 121 -10.48 -16.29 -13.12
N ALA A 122 -10.59 -17.28 -12.24
CA ALA A 122 -10.61 -17.07 -10.79
C ALA A 122 -9.30 -16.43 -10.30
N LEU A 123 -8.14 -16.91 -10.77
CA LEU A 123 -6.85 -16.32 -10.47
C LEU A 123 -6.76 -14.86 -10.95
N ALA A 124 -7.17 -14.58 -12.19
CA ALA A 124 -7.18 -13.23 -12.73
C ALA A 124 -8.09 -12.29 -11.93
N THR A 125 -9.26 -12.75 -11.51
CA THR A 125 -10.17 -12.01 -10.63
C THR A 125 -9.54 -11.71 -9.28
N ALA A 126 -8.90 -12.69 -8.64
CA ALA A 126 -8.24 -12.50 -7.35
C ALA A 126 -7.10 -11.47 -7.43
N ILE A 127 -6.26 -11.54 -8.46
CA ILE A 127 -5.18 -10.55 -8.67
C ILE A 127 -5.75 -9.14 -8.89
N LYS A 128 -6.83 -9.03 -9.68
CA LYS A 128 -7.51 -7.73 -9.88
C LYS A 128 -8.10 -7.18 -8.58
N ALA A 129 -8.66 -8.03 -7.73
CA ALA A 129 -9.18 -7.62 -6.43
C ALA A 129 -8.08 -7.02 -5.54
N VAL A 130 -6.91 -7.69 -5.45
CA VAL A 130 -5.75 -7.16 -4.70
C VAL A 130 -5.27 -5.82 -5.25
N ARG A 131 -5.15 -5.70 -6.58
CA ARG A 131 -4.77 -4.41 -7.22
C ARG A 131 -5.79 -3.31 -6.97
N SER A 132 -7.09 -3.65 -6.98
CA SER A 132 -8.16 -2.72 -6.68
C SER A 132 -8.09 -2.22 -5.23
N ALA A 133 -7.88 -3.14 -4.27
CA ALA A 133 -7.68 -2.79 -2.86
C ALA A 133 -6.46 -1.89 -2.65
N SER A 134 -5.33 -2.22 -3.30
CA SER A 134 -4.10 -1.40 -3.29
C SER A 134 -4.41 0.03 -3.75
N ASN A 135 -5.06 0.20 -4.90
CA ASN A 135 -5.41 1.52 -5.43
C ASN A 135 -6.28 2.34 -4.45
N VAL A 136 -7.21 1.69 -3.76
CA VAL A 136 -8.07 2.35 -2.76
C VAL A 136 -7.24 2.82 -1.56
N LEU A 137 -6.37 1.97 -1.02
CA LEU A 137 -5.48 2.31 0.10
C LEU A 137 -4.48 3.41 -0.29
N GLU A 138 -3.84 3.31 -1.45
CA GLU A 138 -2.87 4.29 -1.96
C GLU A 138 -3.49 5.67 -2.20
N ALA A 139 -4.79 5.73 -2.49
CA ALA A 139 -5.52 6.99 -2.68
C ALA A 139 -5.98 7.63 -1.35
N MET A 140 -5.84 6.95 -0.21
CA MET A 140 -6.23 7.51 1.08
C MET A 140 -5.32 8.66 1.50
N ARG A 141 -5.91 9.75 2.00
CA ARG A 141 -5.16 10.85 2.64
C ARG A 141 -4.30 10.35 3.80
N THR A 142 -4.82 9.37 4.55
CA THR A 142 -4.12 8.71 5.64
C THR A 142 -4.34 7.21 5.51
N ILE A 143 -3.27 6.47 5.23
CA ILE A 143 -3.31 5.01 5.13
C ILE A 143 -3.44 4.45 6.56
N PRO A 144 -4.36 3.52 6.82
CA PRO A 144 -4.50 2.89 8.13
C PRO A 144 -3.21 2.20 8.58
N ALA A 145 -2.86 2.33 9.86
CA ALA A 145 -1.69 1.65 10.42
C ALA A 145 -1.79 0.12 10.29
N ASP A 146 -3.01 -0.42 10.29
CA ASP A 146 -3.29 -1.84 10.10
C ASP A 146 -3.63 -2.20 8.64
N TYR A 147 -3.09 -1.45 7.66
CA TYR A 147 -3.33 -1.67 6.22
C TYR A 147 -3.13 -3.12 5.77
N ALA A 148 -2.26 -3.90 6.42
CA ALA A 148 -2.00 -5.30 6.11
C ALA A 148 -3.14 -6.25 6.55
N SER A 149 -4.10 -5.78 7.35
CA SER A 149 -5.26 -6.55 7.80
C SER A 149 -6.11 -7.01 6.63
N ASP A 150 -6.53 -8.28 6.64
CA ASP A 150 -7.33 -8.86 5.55
C ASP A 150 -8.61 -8.08 5.26
N LYS A 151 -9.18 -7.35 6.24
CA LYS A 151 -10.37 -6.51 6.05
C LYS A 151 -10.25 -5.49 4.91
N TYR A 152 -9.03 -5.13 4.49
CA TYR A 152 -8.78 -4.23 3.37
C TYR A 152 -8.58 -4.94 2.02
N TRP A 153 -8.39 -6.26 2.02
CA TRP A 153 -7.92 -7.02 0.86
C TRP A 153 -8.86 -8.16 0.45
N VAL A 154 -9.85 -8.53 1.27
CA VAL A 154 -10.92 -9.43 0.86
C VAL A 154 -11.86 -8.70 -0.11
N PRO A 155 -12.36 -9.35 -1.17
CA PRO A 155 -13.51 -8.85 -1.92
C PRO A 155 -14.77 -8.72 -1.06
#